data_AF-M5RYW3-F1
#
_entry.id   AF-M5RYW3-F1
#
_cell.length_a   1.000
_cell.length_b   1.000
_cell.length_c   1.000
_cell.angle_alpha   90.00
_cell.angle_beta   90.00
_cell.angle_gamma   90.00
#
_symmetry.space_group_name_H-M   'P 1'
#
loop_
_entity.id
_entity.type
_entity.pdbx_description
1 polymer ?
#
loop_
_entity_poly.entity_id
_entity_poly.type
_entity_poly.pdbx_seq_one_letter_code
_entity_poly.pdbx_strand_id
1 'polypeptide(L)'
;MSQPDSKHDRLWQLIDEAQAETDHKIANRIFCNAEQLGRELHDREPADAEHCYAIALTYYHRWDSPLERRKCVEWLDKTEQLNPTHPWVPLYLGYQFMDDQRYSDAIGQFSRVNQTYFASIEHHWRNIKTDELILVAFIRNGSTDIDTTRLVRLADRYANAEQVDQPIPTEIVKTLAMAENRDRFDTPAHNIASEVCRLIHACGDTNVFPNELAELETAAKIVG
;
A
#
# COMPACT_ATOMS: atom_id res chain seq x y z
N MET A 1 27.72 -17.76 -12.21
CA MET A 1 26.46 -17.04 -12.48
C MET A 1 25.87 -17.66 -13.73
N SER A 2 24.85 -18.51 -13.58
CA SER A 2 24.07 -19.07 -14.68
C SER A 2 23.45 -17.92 -15.47
N GLN A 3 23.50 -17.98 -16.80
CA GLN A 3 22.74 -17.03 -17.63
C GLN A 3 21.24 -17.22 -17.34
N PRO A 4 20.42 -16.16 -17.27
CA PRO A 4 18.98 -16.30 -17.13
C PRO A 4 18.43 -17.11 -18.32
N ASP A 5 17.80 -18.24 -18.01
CA ASP A 5 17.42 -19.28 -18.98
C ASP A 5 16.19 -18.90 -19.84
N SER A 6 15.57 -17.74 -19.62
CA SER A 6 14.55 -17.18 -20.51
C SER A 6 14.50 -15.64 -20.49
N LYS A 7 13.93 -15.03 -21.54
CA LYS A 7 13.63 -13.58 -21.54
C LYS A 7 12.67 -13.19 -20.41
N HIS A 8 11.80 -14.10 -19.96
CA HIS A 8 10.87 -13.86 -18.85
C HIS A 8 11.64 -13.72 -17.53
N ASP A 9 12.60 -14.61 -17.27
CA ASP A 9 13.44 -14.53 -16.07
C ASP A 9 14.24 -13.23 -16.06
N ARG A 10 14.75 -12.81 -17.24
CA ARG A 10 15.47 -11.54 -17.33
C ARG A 10 14.58 -10.33 -17.04
N LEU A 11 13.30 -10.36 -17.42
CA LEU A 11 12.36 -9.27 -17.11
C LEU A 11 12.21 -9.09 -15.60
N TRP A 12 11.95 -10.18 -14.87
CA TRP A 12 11.80 -10.13 -13.42
C TRP A 12 13.11 -9.76 -12.73
N GLN A 13 14.25 -10.30 -13.20
CA GLN A 13 15.55 -9.91 -12.69
C GLN A 13 15.82 -8.41 -12.84
N LEU A 14 15.41 -7.78 -13.95
CA LEU A 14 15.54 -6.33 -14.13
C LEU A 14 14.67 -5.56 -13.12
N ILE A 15 13.46 -6.04 -12.83
CA ILE A 15 12.58 -5.41 -11.84
C ILE A 15 13.20 -5.50 -10.44
N ASP A 16 13.71 -6.67 -10.06
CA ASP A 16 14.39 -6.88 -8.77
C ASP A 16 15.67 -6.04 -8.67
N GLU A 17 16.49 -6.01 -9.73
CA GLU A 17 17.69 -5.16 -9.82
C GLU A 17 17.35 -3.68 -9.63
N ALA A 18 16.26 -3.20 -10.26
CA ALA A 18 15.83 -1.82 -10.14
C ALA A 18 15.30 -1.48 -8.73
N GLN A 19 14.58 -2.40 -8.08
CA GLN A 19 14.07 -2.21 -6.72
C GLN A 19 15.17 -2.24 -5.66
N ALA A 20 16.23 -3.00 -5.89
CA ALA A 20 17.40 -3.07 -5.00
C ALA A 20 18.38 -1.90 -5.21
N GLU A 21 18.26 -1.14 -6.31
CA GLU A 21 19.15 -0.03 -6.63
C GLU A 21 18.81 1.22 -5.79
N THR A 22 19.85 1.81 -5.20
CA THR A 22 19.75 2.99 -4.33
C THR A 22 19.87 4.31 -5.10
N ASP A 23 20.57 4.33 -6.23
CA ASP A 23 20.63 5.49 -7.12
C ASP A 23 19.37 5.53 -8.00
N HIS A 24 18.51 6.50 -7.73
CA HIS A 24 17.24 6.67 -8.44
C HIS A 24 17.39 6.79 -9.98
N LYS A 25 18.46 7.41 -10.49
CA LYS A 25 18.67 7.52 -11.94
C LYS A 25 19.04 6.17 -12.55
N ILE A 26 19.82 5.37 -11.82
CA ILE A 26 20.18 4.02 -12.26
C ILE A 26 18.93 3.13 -12.20
N ALA A 27 18.17 3.16 -11.11
CA ALA A 27 16.92 2.42 -10.95
C ALA A 27 15.94 2.73 -12.09
N ASN A 28 15.71 4.02 -12.38
CA ASN A 28 14.82 4.44 -13.48
C ASN A 28 15.27 3.91 -14.83
N ARG A 29 16.59 3.89 -15.11
CA ARG A 29 17.13 3.31 -16.34
C ARG A 29 16.87 1.80 -16.42
N ILE A 30 17.01 1.08 -15.30
CA ILE A 30 16.74 -0.36 -15.25
C ILE A 30 15.24 -0.62 -15.46
N PHE A 31 14.36 0.16 -14.84
CA PHE A 31 12.90 0.08 -15.07
C PHE A 31 12.52 0.37 -16.53
N CYS A 32 13.17 1.32 -17.21
CA CYS A 32 12.96 1.54 -18.64
C CYS A 32 13.36 0.31 -19.48
N ASN A 33 14.47 -0.36 -19.13
CA ASN A 33 14.89 -1.59 -19.81
C ASN A 33 13.90 -2.73 -19.55
N ALA A 34 13.41 -2.87 -18.31
CA ALA A 34 12.37 -3.83 -17.96
C ALA A 34 11.08 -3.56 -18.74
N GLU A 35 10.67 -2.29 -18.86
CA GLU A 35 9.48 -1.91 -19.62
C GLU A 35 9.61 -2.33 -21.09
N GLN A 36 10.75 -2.03 -21.72
CA GLN A 36 11.00 -2.39 -23.11
C GLN A 36 10.92 -3.91 -23.30
N LEU A 37 11.58 -4.68 -22.44
CA LEU A 37 11.55 -6.15 -22.52
C LEU A 37 10.14 -6.71 -22.26
N GLY A 38 9.41 -6.16 -21.30
CA GLY A 38 8.02 -6.54 -21.03
C GLY A 38 7.11 -6.29 -22.23
N ARG A 39 7.30 -5.18 -22.94
CA ARG A 39 6.58 -4.89 -24.19
C ARG A 39 6.94 -5.86 -25.31
N GLU A 40 8.23 -6.15 -25.50
CA GLU A 40 8.66 -7.14 -26.49
C GLU A 40 8.07 -8.53 -26.24
N LEU A 41 7.93 -8.92 -24.97
CA LEU A 41 7.31 -10.18 -24.57
C LEU A 41 5.79 -10.13 -24.82
N HIS A 42 5.12 -9.06 -24.39
CA HIS A 42 3.69 -8.88 -24.60
C HIS A 42 3.31 -8.84 -26.09
N ASP A 43 4.12 -8.23 -26.95
CA ASP A 43 3.87 -8.21 -28.41
C ASP A 43 3.91 -9.62 -29.02
N ARG A 44 4.68 -10.54 -28.43
CA ARG A 44 4.79 -11.95 -28.85
C ARG A 44 3.69 -12.81 -28.23
N GLU A 45 3.35 -12.53 -26.98
CA GLU A 45 2.46 -13.31 -26.13
C GLU A 45 1.40 -12.40 -25.48
N PRO A 46 0.50 -11.80 -26.26
CA PRO A 46 -0.41 -10.75 -25.77
C PRO A 46 -1.45 -11.23 -24.76
N ALA A 47 -1.60 -12.55 -24.59
CA ALA A 47 -2.51 -13.16 -23.63
C ALA A 47 -1.87 -13.38 -22.25
N ASP A 48 -0.56 -13.17 -22.09
CA ASP A 48 0.10 -13.32 -20.80
C ASP A 48 -0.11 -12.07 -19.93
N ALA A 49 -0.86 -12.24 -18.84
CA ALA A 49 -1.15 -11.18 -17.88
C ALA A 49 0.10 -10.73 -17.12
N GLU A 50 1.10 -11.59 -16.93
CA GLU A 50 2.31 -11.27 -16.17
C GLU A 50 3.16 -10.21 -16.89
N HIS A 51 3.14 -10.17 -18.23
CA HIS A 51 3.85 -9.11 -18.97
C HIS A 51 3.16 -7.76 -18.75
N CYS A 52 1.82 -7.74 -18.74
CA CYS A 52 1.06 -6.53 -18.45
C CYS A 52 1.35 -6.03 -17.04
N TYR A 53 1.37 -6.94 -16.07
CA TYR A 53 1.67 -6.62 -14.68
C TYR A 53 3.11 -6.10 -14.50
N ALA A 54 4.09 -6.77 -15.09
CA ALA A 54 5.48 -6.34 -15.06
C ALA A 54 5.64 -4.93 -15.65
N ILE A 55 4.99 -4.63 -16.79
CA ILE A 55 4.99 -3.27 -17.35
C ILE A 55 4.36 -2.27 -16.38
N ALA A 56 3.23 -2.61 -15.75
CA ALA A 56 2.59 -1.75 -14.75
C ALA A 56 3.52 -1.42 -13.57
N LEU A 57 4.26 -2.42 -13.06
CA LEU A 57 5.23 -2.25 -11.98
C LEU A 57 6.34 -1.26 -12.36
N THR A 58 6.83 -1.29 -13.60
CA THR A 58 7.83 -0.31 -14.04
C THR A 58 7.31 1.13 -13.96
N TYR A 59 6.03 1.35 -14.27
CA TYR A 59 5.40 2.67 -14.15
C TYR A 59 5.13 3.04 -12.69
N TYR A 60 4.72 2.07 -11.87
CA TYR A 60 4.54 2.25 -10.43
C TYR A 60 5.81 2.77 -9.76
N HIS A 61 6.98 2.20 -10.08
CA HIS A 61 8.22 2.57 -9.39
C HIS A 61 8.93 3.81 -9.95
N ARG A 62 8.58 4.26 -11.17
CA ARG A 62 9.21 5.43 -11.79
C ARG A 62 8.55 6.76 -11.44
N TRP A 63 7.41 6.77 -10.71
CA TRP A 63 6.52 7.89 -10.36
C TRP A 63 7.07 9.33 -10.42
N ASP A 64 7.44 9.79 -11.61
CA ASP A 64 7.97 11.13 -11.82
C ASP A 64 6.91 12.05 -12.46
N SER A 65 5.74 11.49 -12.82
CA SER A 65 4.67 12.29 -13.42
C SER A 65 3.26 11.66 -13.29
N PRO A 66 2.20 12.50 -13.33
CA PRO A 66 0.82 12.03 -13.50
C PRO A 66 0.60 11.17 -14.74
N LEU A 67 1.45 11.31 -15.78
CA LEU A 67 1.36 10.49 -16.99
C LEU A 67 1.76 9.04 -16.70
N GLU A 68 2.84 8.81 -15.96
CA GLU A 68 3.28 7.46 -15.59
C GLU A 68 2.27 6.77 -14.68
N ARG A 69 1.66 7.53 -13.74
CA ARG A 69 0.56 7.03 -12.92
C ARG A 69 -0.62 6.51 -13.77
N ARG A 70 -1.07 7.30 -14.76
CA ARG A 70 -2.14 6.84 -15.68
C ARG A 70 -1.75 5.58 -16.43
N LYS A 71 -0.51 5.50 -16.92
CA LYS A 71 -0.01 4.29 -17.60
C LYS A 71 0.05 3.09 -16.66
N CYS A 72 0.40 3.27 -15.40
CA CYS A 72 0.35 2.20 -14.39
C CYS A 72 -1.07 1.63 -14.28
N VAL A 73 -2.08 2.50 -14.10
CA VAL A 73 -3.49 2.10 -14.05
C VAL A 73 -3.91 1.38 -15.34
N GLU A 74 -3.61 1.93 -16.52
CA GLU A 74 -3.94 1.32 -17.80
C GLU A 74 -3.39 -0.12 -17.94
N TRP A 75 -2.17 -0.38 -17.48
CA TRP A 75 -1.57 -1.71 -17.53
C TRP A 75 -2.09 -2.65 -16.44
N LEU A 76 -2.43 -2.13 -15.26
CA LEU A 76 -3.12 -2.91 -14.23
C LEU A 76 -4.52 -3.34 -14.69
N ASP A 77 -5.27 -2.45 -15.32
CA ASP A 77 -6.59 -2.76 -15.89
C ASP A 77 -6.48 -3.84 -16.99
N LYS A 78 -5.45 -3.78 -17.85
CA LYS A 78 -5.18 -4.85 -18.82
C LYS A 78 -4.82 -6.17 -18.16
N THR A 79 -4.01 -6.12 -17.10
CA THR A 79 -3.67 -7.31 -16.31
C THR A 79 -4.94 -7.95 -15.75
N GLU A 80 -5.85 -7.14 -15.20
CA GLU A 80 -7.14 -7.59 -14.67
C GLU A 80 -8.04 -8.21 -15.74
N GLN A 81 -8.09 -7.61 -16.93
CA GLN A 81 -8.89 -8.13 -18.05
C GLN A 81 -8.41 -9.51 -18.49
N LEU A 82 -7.10 -9.76 -18.47
CA LEU A 82 -6.50 -11.05 -18.83
C LEU A 82 -6.56 -12.07 -17.68
N ASN A 83 -6.36 -11.60 -16.44
CA ASN A 83 -6.41 -12.42 -15.23
C ASN A 83 -7.18 -11.67 -14.11
N PRO A 84 -8.52 -11.84 -14.03
CA PRO A 84 -9.35 -11.16 -13.02
C PRO A 84 -9.04 -11.56 -11.57
N THR A 85 -8.29 -12.65 -11.39
CA THR A 85 -7.89 -13.18 -10.08
C THR A 85 -6.44 -12.84 -9.73
N HIS A 86 -5.76 -12.01 -10.53
CA HIS A 86 -4.38 -11.64 -10.28
C HIS A 86 -4.24 -10.95 -8.91
N PRO A 87 -3.49 -11.54 -7.95
CA PRO A 87 -3.61 -11.18 -6.54
C PRO A 87 -3.06 -9.78 -6.22
N TRP A 88 -2.14 -9.27 -7.05
CA TRP A 88 -1.50 -7.97 -6.85
C TRP A 88 -2.29 -6.80 -7.42
N VAL A 89 -3.17 -7.02 -8.40
CA VAL A 89 -3.84 -5.93 -9.11
C VAL A 89 -4.70 -5.06 -8.19
N PRO A 90 -5.57 -5.63 -7.34
CA PRO A 90 -6.39 -4.81 -6.44
C PRO A 90 -5.55 -3.98 -5.47
N LEU A 91 -4.40 -4.52 -5.03
CA LEU A 91 -3.50 -3.81 -4.13
C LEU A 91 -2.91 -2.56 -4.79
N TYR A 92 -2.34 -2.71 -5.99
CA TYR A 92 -1.69 -1.61 -6.69
C TYR A 92 -2.68 -0.57 -7.24
N LEU A 93 -3.86 -1.00 -7.72
CA LEU A 93 -4.93 -0.07 -8.09
C LEU A 93 -5.42 0.72 -6.87
N GLY A 94 -5.56 0.06 -5.72
CA GLY A 94 -5.88 0.74 -4.46
C GLY A 94 -4.87 1.83 -4.11
N TYR A 95 -3.56 1.56 -4.25
CA TYR A 95 -2.52 2.59 -4.06
C TYR A 95 -2.66 3.76 -5.04
N GLN A 96 -2.86 3.49 -6.34
CA GLN A 96 -3.03 4.58 -7.31
C GLN A 96 -4.23 5.47 -6.97
N PHE A 97 -5.34 4.87 -6.55
CA PHE A 97 -6.55 5.61 -6.18
C PHE A 97 -6.40 6.37 -4.87
N MET A 98 -5.64 5.86 -3.89
CA MET A 98 -5.29 6.62 -2.69
C MET A 98 -4.53 7.90 -3.05
N ASP A 99 -3.54 7.78 -3.94
CA ASP A 99 -2.71 8.91 -4.33
C ASP A 99 -3.46 9.94 -5.20
N ASP A 100 -4.47 9.51 -5.95
CA ASP A 100 -5.38 10.38 -6.71
C ASP A 100 -6.56 10.89 -5.86
N GLN A 101 -6.57 10.60 -4.55
CA GLN A 101 -7.64 10.97 -3.61
C GLN A 101 -9.02 10.40 -3.99
N ARG A 102 -9.05 9.34 -4.79
CA ARG A 102 -10.25 8.59 -5.18
C ARG A 102 -10.55 7.53 -4.13
N TYR A 103 -10.86 7.96 -2.92
CA TYR A 103 -10.94 7.07 -1.75
C TYR A 103 -12.01 5.99 -1.86
N SER A 104 -13.17 6.29 -2.43
CA SER A 104 -14.21 5.27 -2.66
C SER A 104 -13.74 4.15 -3.59
N ASP A 105 -12.99 4.49 -4.65
CA ASP A 105 -12.43 3.50 -5.57
C ASP A 105 -11.31 2.70 -4.89
N ALA A 106 -10.47 3.36 -4.10
CA ALA A 106 -9.43 2.70 -3.31
C ALA A 106 -10.02 1.67 -2.34
N ILE A 107 -11.10 2.01 -1.62
CA ILE A 107 -11.82 1.08 -0.73
C ILE A 107 -12.32 -0.13 -1.51
N GLY A 108 -12.93 0.11 -2.69
CA GLY A 108 -13.41 -0.95 -3.57
C GLY A 108 -12.31 -1.93 -3.99
N GLN A 109 -11.12 -1.42 -4.30
CA GLN A 109 -9.98 -2.25 -4.69
C GLN A 109 -9.35 -2.97 -3.51
N PHE A 110 -9.09 -2.29 -2.40
CA PHE A 110 -8.51 -2.93 -1.21
C PHE A 110 -9.43 -4.00 -0.62
N SER A 111 -10.76 -3.85 -0.73
CA SER A 111 -11.71 -4.88 -0.29
C SER A 111 -11.64 -6.18 -1.11
N ARG A 112 -11.00 -6.14 -2.29
CA ARG A 112 -10.79 -7.30 -3.17
C ARG A 112 -9.41 -7.95 -2.99
N VAL A 113 -8.54 -7.37 -2.15
CA VAL A 113 -7.20 -7.93 -1.87
C VAL A 113 -7.33 -9.33 -1.28
N ASN A 114 -6.68 -10.30 -1.91
CA ASN A 114 -6.66 -11.68 -1.45
C ASN A 114 -5.67 -11.82 -0.28
N GLN A 115 -6.18 -11.67 0.95
CA GLN A 115 -5.35 -11.76 2.15
C GLN A 115 -4.71 -13.14 2.35
N THR A 116 -5.39 -14.22 1.92
CA THR A 116 -4.87 -15.59 2.00
C THR A 116 -3.67 -15.79 1.07
N TYR A 117 -3.69 -15.21 -0.13
CA TYR A 117 -2.55 -15.25 -1.03
C TYR A 117 -1.32 -14.59 -0.40
N PHE A 118 -1.46 -13.36 0.13
CA PHE A 118 -0.32 -12.66 0.73
C PHE A 118 0.22 -13.38 1.97
N ALA A 119 -0.66 -13.99 2.78
CA ALA A 119 -0.23 -14.84 3.88
C ALA A 119 0.54 -16.09 3.38
N SER A 120 0.15 -16.68 2.24
CA SER A 120 0.80 -17.89 1.71
C SER A 120 2.22 -17.67 1.16
N ILE A 121 2.59 -16.41 0.91
CA ILE A 121 3.93 -16.01 0.46
C ILE A 121 4.67 -15.21 1.55
N GLU A 122 4.29 -15.38 2.82
CA GLU A 122 4.93 -14.74 3.98
C GLU A 122 4.95 -13.19 3.89
N HIS A 123 3.95 -12.60 3.23
CA HIS A 123 3.75 -11.15 3.15
C HIS A 123 2.59 -10.72 4.06
N HIS A 124 2.55 -11.17 5.32
CA HIS A 124 1.44 -10.90 6.25
C HIS A 124 1.28 -9.40 6.52
N TRP A 125 2.39 -8.66 6.53
CA TRP A 125 2.38 -7.19 6.66
C TRP A 125 1.48 -6.49 5.64
N ARG A 126 1.32 -7.03 4.42
CA ARG A 126 0.44 -6.44 3.39
C ARG A 126 -1.02 -6.49 3.78
N ASN A 127 -1.43 -7.51 4.53
CA ASN A 127 -2.81 -7.63 5.01
C ASN A 127 -3.08 -6.57 6.08
N ILE A 128 -2.13 -6.34 6.99
CA ILE A 128 -2.23 -5.29 8.00
C ILE A 128 -2.27 -3.91 7.33
N LYS A 129 -1.37 -3.69 6.36
CA LYS A 129 -1.29 -2.44 5.62
C LYS A 129 -2.55 -2.16 4.80
N THR A 130 -3.18 -3.19 4.25
CA THR A 130 -4.43 -3.05 3.50
C THR A 130 -5.57 -2.62 4.42
N ASP A 131 -5.71 -3.22 5.60
CA ASP A 131 -6.70 -2.81 6.60
C ASP A 131 -6.49 -1.35 7.06
N GLU A 132 -5.23 -0.96 7.29
CA GLU A 132 -4.87 0.42 7.61
C GLU A 132 -5.36 1.38 6.51
N LEU A 133 -5.03 1.09 5.26
CA LEU A 133 -5.36 1.95 4.13
C LEU A 133 -6.87 2.02 3.85
N ILE A 134 -7.61 0.92 4.09
CA ILE A 134 -9.08 0.94 4.04
C ILE A 134 -9.63 1.91 5.09
N LEU A 135 -9.16 1.84 6.34
CA LEU A 135 -9.63 2.73 7.41
C LEU A 135 -9.28 4.19 7.10
N VAL A 136 -8.06 4.45 6.64
CA VAL A 136 -7.63 5.78 6.20
C VAL A 136 -8.50 6.30 5.06
N ALA A 137 -8.79 5.47 4.07
CA ALA A 137 -9.66 5.84 2.95
C ALA A 137 -11.08 6.16 3.43
N PHE A 138 -11.66 5.39 4.36
CA PHE A 138 -12.97 5.71 4.94
C PHE A 138 -13.00 7.08 5.62
N ILE A 139 -11.97 7.38 6.42
CA ILE A 139 -11.80 8.66 7.11
C ILE A 139 -11.71 9.80 6.08
N ARG A 140 -10.80 9.69 5.11
CA ARG A 140 -10.54 10.74 4.13
C ARG A 140 -11.64 10.91 3.09
N ASN A 141 -12.44 9.88 2.84
CA ASN A 141 -13.64 9.95 2.00
C ASN A 141 -14.77 10.77 2.65
N GLY A 142 -14.58 11.26 3.87
CA GLY A 142 -15.56 12.10 4.54
C GLY A 142 -16.62 11.32 5.31
N SER A 143 -16.46 10.00 5.49
CA SER A 143 -17.41 9.18 6.23
C SER A 143 -17.55 9.69 7.67
N THR A 144 -18.79 9.72 8.15
CA THR A 144 -19.13 9.95 9.56
C THR A 144 -19.53 8.61 10.19
N ASP A 145 -19.45 8.50 11.51
CA ASP A 145 -19.81 7.30 12.27
C ASP A 145 -18.91 6.09 11.98
N ILE A 146 -17.60 6.33 11.96
CA ILE A 146 -16.59 5.28 11.81
C ILE A 146 -16.57 4.43 13.07
N ASP A 147 -16.85 3.14 12.90
CA ASP A 147 -16.84 2.13 13.97
C ASP A 147 -15.45 2.00 14.59
N THR A 148 -15.31 2.41 15.85
CA THR A 148 -14.06 2.37 16.61
C THR A 148 -13.49 0.96 16.74
N THR A 149 -14.32 -0.09 16.66
CA THR A 149 -13.83 -1.47 16.71
C THR A 149 -12.89 -1.81 15.56
N ARG A 150 -12.99 -1.10 14.41
CA ARG A 150 -12.04 -1.24 13.30
C ARG A 150 -10.64 -0.77 13.68
N LEU A 151 -10.54 0.38 14.36
CA LEU A 151 -9.26 0.92 14.83
C LEU A 151 -8.66 0.02 15.92
N VAL A 152 -9.46 -0.43 16.87
CA VAL A 152 -9.00 -1.34 17.94
C VAL A 152 -8.45 -2.65 17.35
N ARG A 153 -9.18 -3.26 16.41
CA ARG A 153 -8.71 -4.47 15.72
C ARG A 153 -7.43 -4.22 14.94
N LEU A 154 -7.31 -3.08 14.26
CA LEU A 154 -6.09 -2.72 13.56
C LEU A 154 -4.92 -2.64 14.53
N ALA A 155 -5.05 -1.89 15.62
CA ALA A 155 -4.03 -1.76 16.65
C ALA A 155 -3.64 -3.12 17.27
N ASP A 156 -4.60 -4.02 17.50
CA ASP A 156 -4.31 -5.39 17.95
C ASP A 156 -3.53 -6.19 16.91
N ARG A 157 -3.83 -6.04 15.62
CA ARG A 157 -3.06 -6.70 14.55
C ARG A 157 -1.62 -6.20 14.51
N TYR A 158 -1.37 -4.91 14.69
CA TYR A 158 -0.01 -4.37 14.80
C TYR A 158 0.72 -4.91 16.03
N ALA A 159 0.05 -4.95 17.19
CA ALA A 159 0.65 -5.41 18.44
C ALA A 159 1.00 -6.91 18.45
N ASN A 160 0.27 -7.71 17.68
CA ASN A 160 0.49 -9.15 17.58
C ASN A 160 1.26 -9.56 16.31
N ALA A 161 1.67 -8.62 15.46
CA ALA A 161 2.48 -8.91 14.29
C ALA A 161 3.89 -9.35 14.71
N GLU A 162 4.46 -10.31 13.99
CA GLU A 162 5.88 -10.63 14.16
C GLU A 162 6.74 -9.45 13.73
N GLN A 163 7.92 -9.30 14.33
CA GLN A 163 8.79 -8.13 14.08
C GLN A 163 9.16 -7.95 12.60
N VAL A 164 9.31 -9.05 11.86
CA VAL A 164 9.60 -9.04 10.41
C VAL A 164 8.40 -8.61 9.55
N ASP A 165 7.20 -8.69 10.11
CA ASP A 165 5.90 -8.47 9.46
C ASP A 165 5.17 -7.24 10.01
N GLN A 166 5.82 -6.44 10.84
CA GLN A 166 5.23 -5.27 11.46
C GLN A 166 5.48 -4.04 10.59
N PRO A 167 4.53 -3.62 9.72
CA PRO A 167 4.73 -2.42 8.95
C PRO A 167 4.72 -1.19 9.87
N ILE A 168 5.19 -0.06 9.35
CA ILE A 168 5.04 1.21 10.04
C ILE A 168 3.63 1.79 9.72
N PRO A 169 2.82 2.17 10.73
CA PRO A 169 1.44 2.64 10.59
C PRO A 169 1.35 4.13 10.20
N THR A 170 2.15 4.56 9.22
CA THR A 170 2.35 5.97 8.89
C THR A 170 1.06 6.70 8.53
N GLU A 171 0.18 6.06 7.78
CA GLU A 171 -0.96 6.68 7.13
C GLU A 171 -2.09 6.87 8.12
N ILE A 172 -2.35 5.89 8.99
CA ILE A 172 -3.35 6.02 10.04
C ILE A 172 -2.90 7.01 11.12
N VAL A 173 -1.62 6.98 11.52
CA VAL A 173 -1.06 7.92 12.51
C VAL A 173 -1.18 9.35 12.00
N LYS A 174 -0.69 9.64 10.79
CA LYS A 174 -0.79 10.99 10.20
C LYS A 174 -2.22 11.44 10.00
N THR A 175 -3.11 10.53 9.60
CA THR A 175 -4.52 10.87 9.39
C THR A 175 -5.22 11.20 10.71
N LEU A 176 -4.95 10.45 11.78
CA LEU A 176 -5.59 10.65 13.08
C LEU A 176 -4.86 11.62 14.01
N ALA A 177 -3.69 12.13 13.65
CA ALA A 177 -3.07 13.29 14.30
C ALA A 177 -3.93 14.56 14.12
N MET A 178 -4.67 14.64 13.01
CA MET A 178 -5.63 15.73 12.76
C MET A 178 -6.91 15.56 13.61
N ALA A 179 -7.27 16.57 14.40
CA ALA A 179 -8.40 16.51 15.33
C ALA A 179 -9.75 16.20 14.66
N GLU A 180 -10.02 16.89 13.54
CA GLU A 180 -11.24 16.73 12.74
C GLU A 180 -11.48 15.29 12.24
N ASN A 181 -10.42 14.48 12.13
CA ASN A 181 -10.55 13.09 11.71
C ASN A 181 -10.90 12.16 12.87
N ARG A 182 -10.51 12.51 14.11
CA ARG A 182 -10.88 11.74 15.30
C ARG A 182 -12.36 11.92 15.65
N ASP A 183 -12.91 13.10 15.39
CA ASP A 183 -14.32 13.42 15.63
C ASP A 183 -15.29 12.67 14.69
N ARG A 184 -14.77 11.92 13.71
CA ARG A 184 -15.58 11.10 12.78
C ARG A 184 -15.97 9.73 13.34
N PHE A 185 -15.39 9.33 14.47
CA PHE A 185 -15.67 8.04 15.08
C PHE A 185 -16.92 8.08 15.95
N ASP A 186 -17.50 6.91 16.20
CA ASP A 186 -18.63 6.72 17.12
C ASP A 186 -18.27 6.88 18.61
N THR A 187 -17.00 7.14 18.91
CA THR A 187 -16.42 7.20 20.24
C THR A 187 -15.70 8.54 20.43
N PRO A 188 -15.68 9.12 21.66
CA PRO A 188 -15.00 10.39 21.91
C PRO A 188 -13.54 10.45 21.42
N ALA A 189 -13.14 11.58 20.85
CA ALA A 189 -11.84 11.76 20.21
C ALA A 189 -10.61 11.46 21.10
N HIS A 190 -10.71 11.66 22.42
CA HIS A 190 -9.62 11.33 23.35
C HIS A 190 -9.37 9.81 23.48
N ASN A 191 -10.42 8.99 23.32
CA ASN A 191 -10.29 7.54 23.28
C ASN A 191 -9.66 7.08 21.96
N ILE A 192 -10.04 7.72 20.85
CA ILE A 192 -9.39 7.49 19.55
C ILE A 192 -7.90 7.84 19.62
N ALA A 193 -7.55 8.99 20.21
CA ALA A 193 -6.16 9.38 20.40
C ALA A 193 -5.38 8.38 21.26
N SER A 194 -5.95 7.93 22.38
CA SER A 194 -5.37 6.88 23.23
C SER A 194 -5.09 5.58 22.45
N GLU A 195 -6.02 5.19 21.58
CA GLU A 195 -5.89 3.97 20.79
C GLU A 195 -4.78 4.08 19.73
N VAL A 196 -4.61 5.25 19.12
CA VAL A 196 -3.49 5.49 18.19
C VAL A 196 -2.16 5.55 18.94
N CYS A 197 -2.09 6.13 20.14
CA CYS A 197 -0.88 6.05 20.97
C CYS A 197 -0.51 4.59 21.29
N ARG A 198 -1.50 3.76 21.67
CA ARG A 198 -1.31 2.32 21.90
C ARG A 198 -0.73 1.64 20.66
N LEU A 199 -1.29 1.94 19.48
CA LEU A 199 -0.81 1.43 18.20
C LEU A 199 0.65 1.83 17.95
N ILE A 200 1.01 3.10 18.13
CA ILE A 200 2.39 3.59 17.94
C ILE A 200 3.36 2.87 18.88
N HIS A 201 3.02 2.75 20.17
CA HIS A 201 3.87 2.08 21.15
C HIS A 201 4.04 0.59 20.85
N ALA A 202 3.00 -0.07 20.32
CA ALA A 202 3.06 -1.46 19.93
C ALA A 202 4.05 -1.72 18.77
N CYS A 203 4.33 -0.71 17.93
CA CYS A 203 5.29 -0.79 16.84
C CYS A 203 6.75 -0.62 17.29
N GLY A 204 7.01 -0.33 18.56
CA GLY A 204 8.33 -0.32 19.17
C GLY A 204 9.23 0.88 18.84
N ASP A 205 9.04 1.58 17.72
CA ASP A 205 9.81 2.79 17.36
C ASP A 205 8.96 4.06 17.44
N THR A 206 8.97 4.70 18.61
CA THR A 206 8.29 5.98 18.84
C THR A 206 8.97 7.16 18.16
N ASN A 207 10.21 7.01 17.68
CA ASN A 207 10.94 8.10 17.04
C ASN A 207 10.49 8.36 15.60
N VAL A 208 9.66 7.48 15.03
CA VAL A 208 9.11 7.65 13.68
C VAL A 208 8.07 8.76 13.62
N PHE A 209 7.40 9.08 14.74
CA PHE A 209 6.26 10.01 14.80
C PHE A 209 6.33 11.00 15.97
N PRO A 210 7.44 11.73 16.20
CA PRO A 210 7.62 12.52 17.41
C PRO A 210 6.57 13.63 17.56
N ASN A 211 6.16 14.24 16.44
CA ASN A 211 5.18 15.32 16.45
C ASN A 211 3.77 14.77 16.59
N GLU A 212 3.40 13.79 15.76
CA GLU A 212 2.08 13.17 15.79
C GLU A 212 1.81 12.49 17.14
N LEU A 213 2.80 11.82 17.74
CA LEU A 213 2.67 11.21 19.07
C LEU A 213 2.43 12.27 20.15
N ALA A 214 3.16 13.39 20.14
CA ALA A 214 2.97 14.47 21.12
C ALA A 214 1.57 15.10 21.01
N GLU A 215 1.06 15.27 19.79
CA GLU A 215 -0.30 15.75 19.53
C GLU A 215 -1.36 14.76 20.04
N LEU A 216 -1.18 13.48 19.73
CA LEU A 216 -2.10 12.41 20.16
C LEU A 216 -2.10 12.22 21.68
N GLU A 217 -0.93 12.23 22.34
CA GLU A 217 -0.84 12.16 23.79
C GLU A 217 -1.52 13.35 24.48
N THR A 218 -1.40 14.54 23.89
CA THR A 218 -2.08 15.74 24.38
C THR A 218 -3.60 15.56 24.27
N ALA A 219 -4.09 15.10 23.12
CA ALA A 219 -5.50 14.83 22.88
C ALA A 219 -6.06 13.72 23.79
N ALA A 220 -5.28 12.68 24.07
CA ALA A 220 -5.66 11.56 24.93
C ALA A 220 -5.83 11.98 26.40
N LYS A 221 -5.09 13.00 26.87
CA LYS A 221 -5.15 13.52 28.25
C LYS A 221 -6.32 14.45 28.52
N ILE A 222 -7.06 14.87 27.48
CA ILE A 222 -8.28 15.68 27.63
C ILE A 222 -9.39 14.77 28.16
N VAL A 223 -9.36 14.53 29.47
CA VAL A 223 -10.48 13.95 30.20
C VAL A 223 -11.47 15.09 30.42
N GLY A 224 -12.63 15.00 29.77
CA GLY A 224 -13.78 15.86 30.04
C GLY A 224 -14.41 15.54 31.39
#